data_AF-A0A963B385-F1
#
_entry.id   AF-A0A963B385-F1
#
_cell.length_a   1.000
_cell.length_b   1.000
_cell.length_c   1.000
_cell.angle_alpha   90.00
_cell.angle_beta   90.00
_cell.angle_gamma   90.00
#
_symmetry.space_group_name_H-M   'P 1'
#
loop_
_entity.id
_entity.type
_entity.pdbx_description
1 polymer ?
#
loop_
_entity_poly.entity_id
_entity_poly.type
_entity_poly.pdbx_seq_one_letter_code
_entity_poly.pdbx_strand_id
1 'polypeptide(L)'
;DATINGLGRGAGNCNLELLLNFLKNPKFDVRPIYKVIQEEFVPLREQIEWGFNDIYGISGHLNQHPRDGMKVRRNPELKDKCYDFYLESLQLDSGI
;
A
#
# COMPACT_ATOMS: atom_id res chain seq x y z
N ASP A 1 -3.13 -11.39 9.68
CA ASP A 1 -2.64 -10.14 10.30
C ASP A 1 -3.17 -8.92 9.55
N ALA A 2 -3.33 -7.81 10.27
CA ALA A 2 -3.84 -6.55 9.75
C ALA A 2 -3.21 -5.38 10.53
N THR A 3 -3.14 -4.20 9.93
CA THR A 3 -2.60 -2.99 10.59
C THR A 3 -3.60 -1.85 10.48
N ILE A 4 -3.53 -0.91 11.43
CA ILE A 4 -4.36 0.30 11.38
C ILE A 4 -4.07 1.02 10.07
N ASN A 5 -5.13 1.32 9.32
CA ASN A 5 -5.06 2.01 8.05
C ASN A 5 -4.16 1.37 6.99
N GLY A 6 -3.98 0.05 7.07
CA GLY A 6 -3.20 -0.72 6.09
C GLY A 6 -1.71 -0.37 6.09
N LEU A 7 -1.19 0.29 7.14
CA LEU A 7 0.21 0.68 7.22
C LEU A 7 1.13 -0.54 7.02
N GLY A 8 2.04 -0.42 6.05
CA GLY A 8 2.98 -1.47 5.68
C GLY A 8 3.86 -1.02 4.52
N ARG A 9 4.92 -1.79 4.23
CA ARG A 9 5.78 -1.56 3.06
C ARG A 9 5.04 -1.91 1.77
N GLY A 10 5.41 -1.29 0.66
CA GLY A 10 4.75 -1.53 -0.63
C GLY A 10 3.29 -1.07 -0.61
N ALA A 11 2.39 -1.90 -1.17
CA ALA A 11 0.95 -1.62 -1.18
C ALA A 11 0.28 -1.59 0.20
N GLY A 12 1.01 -1.94 1.27
CA GLY A 12 0.49 -2.00 2.63
C GLY A 12 -0.03 -3.39 3.01
N ASN A 13 -0.71 -3.43 4.16
CA ASN A 13 -1.33 -4.63 4.72
C ASN A 13 -2.86 -4.52 4.64
N CYS A 14 -3.55 -5.58 5.06
CA CYS A 14 -4.99 -5.52 5.29
C CYS A 14 -5.32 -4.43 6.33
N ASN A 15 -6.24 -3.53 5.99
CA ASN A 15 -6.76 -2.51 6.88
C ASN A 15 -7.53 -3.15 8.04
N LEU A 16 -7.04 -2.95 9.26
CA LEU A 16 -7.66 -3.49 10.48
C LEU A 16 -9.09 -3.01 10.66
N GLU A 17 -9.37 -1.73 10.37
CA GLU A 17 -10.71 -1.14 10.46
C GLU A 17 -11.70 -1.81 9.50
N LEU A 18 -11.25 -2.17 8.28
CA LEU A 18 -12.10 -2.86 7.31
C LEU A 18 -12.35 -4.30 7.75
N LEU A 19 -11.31 -5.00 8.22
CA LEU A 19 -11.43 -6.36 8.73
C LEU A 19 -12.41 -6.44 9.91
N LEU A 20 -12.29 -5.55 10.91
CA LEU A 20 -13.18 -5.58 12.07
C LEU A 20 -14.63 -5.24 11.70
N ASN A 21 -14.85 -4.29 10.80
CA ASN A 21 -16.18 -3.99 10.27
C ASN A 21 -16.80 -5.18 9.53
N PHE A 22 -16.00 -5.93 8.78
CA PHE A 22 -16.46 -7.12 8.07
C PHE A 22 -16.86 -8.25 9.02
N LEU A 23 -16.08 -8.48 10.08
CA LEU A 23 -16.32 -9.56 11.05
C LEU A 23 -17.62 -9.40 11.84
N LYS A 24 -18.16 -8.17 11.97
CA LYS A 24 -19.41 -7.86 12.68
C LYS A 24 -19.50 -8.48 14.08
N ASN A 25 -18.36 -8.62 14.76
CA ASN A 25 -18.29 -9.26 16.07
C ASN A 25 -18.50 -8.22 17.17
N PRO A 26 -19.52 -8.35 18.04
CA PRO A 26 -19.81 -7.36 19.08
C PRO A 26 -18.72 -7.23 20.16
N LYS A 27 -17.75 -8.16 20.20
CA LYS A 27 -16.57 -8.05 21.08
C LYS A 27 -15.60 -6.95 20.64
N PHE A 28 -15.69 -6.46 19.40
CA PHE A 28 -14.79 -5.46 18.86
C PHE A 28 -15.51 -4.12 18.70
N ASP A 29 -14.87 -3.06 19.18
CA ASP A 29 -15.28 -1.68 18.93
C ASP A 29 -14.28 -1.02 17.99
N VAL A 30 -14.75 -0.63 16.80
CA VAL A 30 -13.90 -0.01 15.77
C VAL A 30 -13.72 1.50 16.00
N ARG A 31 -14.55 2.15 16.83
CA ARG A 31 -14.52 3.60 17.04
C ARG A 31 -13.16 4.12 17.52
N PRO A 32 -12.45 3.46 18.45
CA PRO A 32 -11.11 3.88 18.85
C PRO A 32 -10.10 3.83 17.69
N ILE A 33 -10.24 2.88 16.76
CA ILE A 33 -9.35 2.78 15.59
C ILE A 33 -9.56 3.97 14.67
N TYR A 34 -10.81 4.32 14.36
CA TYR A 34 -11.09 5.51 13.54
C TYR A 34 -10.63 6.81 14.20
N LYS A 35 -10.71 6.91 15.53
CA LYS A 35 -10.16 8.05 16.27
C LYS A 35 -8.65 8.17 16.07
N VAL A 36 -7.90 7.08 16.24
CA VAL A 36 -6.45 7.04 15.98
C VAL A 36 -6.14 7.34 14.51
N ILE A 37 -6.95 6.85 13.57
CA ILE A 37 -6.77 7.16 12.15
C ILE A 37 -6.86 8.68 11.93
N GLN A 38 -7.85 9.34 12.50
CA GLN A 38 -8.04 10.78 12.36
C GLN A 38 -6.92 11.58 13.02
N GLU A 39 -6.57 11.25 14.26
CA GLU A 39 -5.66 12.05 15.08
C GLU A 39 -4.19 11.80 14.73
N GLU A 40 -3.82 10.57 14.34
CA GLU A 40 -2.42 10.18 14.14
C GLU A 40 -2.11 9.84 12.67
N PHE A 41 -2.93 9.02 12.01
CA PHE A 41 -2.60 8.51 10.67
C PHE A 41 -2.86 9.53 9.57
N VAL A 42 -3.93 10.33 9.64
CA VAL A 42 -4.19 11.37 8.64
C VAL A 42 -3.02 12.38 8.58
N PRO A 43 -2.52 12.94 9.70
CA PRO A 43 -1.31 13.76 9.68
C PRO A 43 -0.06 13.00 9.21
N LEU A 44 0.07 11.72 9.54
CA LEU A 44 1.22 10.90 9.15
C LEU A 44 1.29 10.67 7.63
N ARG A 45 0.16 10.62 6.91
CA ARG A 45 0.12 10.48 5.44
C ARG A 45 0.79 11.64 4.70
N GLU A 46 0.80 12.82 5.31
CA GLU A 46 1.49 13.98 4.74
C GLU A 46 3.02 13.87 4.83
N GLN A 47 3.52 12.99 5.72
CA GLN A 47 4.95 12.81 5.97
C GLN A 47 5.50 11.55 5.30
N ILE A 48 4.72 10.48 5.29
CA ILE A 48 5.11 9.19 4.72
C ILE A 48 4.00 8.64 3.83
N GLU A 49 4.39 8.10 2.69
CA GLU A 49 3.48 7.39 1.81
C GLU A 49 3.41 5.90 2.19
N TRP A 50 2.19 5.36 2.28
CA TRP A 50 1.92 3.94 2.27
C TRP A 50 0.60 3.67 1.56
N GLY A 51 0.34 2.40 1.28
CA GLY A 51 -0.90 1.96 0.68
C GLY A 51 -0.77 1.70 -0.81
N PHE A 52 -1.88 1.28 -1.41
CA PHE A 52 -1.94 0.89 -2.80
C PHE A 52 -1.65 2.07 -3.74
N ASN A 53 -0.91 1.79 -4.82
CA ASN A 53 -0.79 2.63 -6.01
C ASN A 53 -0.53 1.74 -7.23
N ASP A 54 -0.62 2.31 -8.42
CA ASP A 54 -0.50 1.54 -9.67
C ASP A 54 0.83 0.80 -9.79
N ILE A 55 1.94 1.39 -9.35
CA ILE A 55 3.28 0.76 -9.37
C ILE A 55 3.33 -0.48 -8.48
N TYR A 56 2.78 -0.39 -7.26
CA TYR A 56 2.69 -1.56 -6.39
C TYR A 56 1.66 -2.58 -6.90
N GLY A 57 0.58 -2.12 -7.55
CA GLY A 57 -0.38 -2.99 -8.22
C GLY A 57 0.26 -3.80 -9.35
N ILE A 58 1.05 -3.14 -10.21
CA ILE A 58 1.85 -3.77 -11.27
C ILE A 58 2.84 -4.77 -10.68
N SER A 59 3.62 -4.34 -9.67
CA SER A 59 4.60 -5.20 -9.00
C SER A 59 3.93 -6.48 -8.47
N GLY A 60 2.77 -6.34 -7.82
CA GLY A 60 2.01 -7.47 -7.28
C GLY A 60 1.41 -8.36 -8.38
N HIS A 61 0.86 -7.77 -9.44
CA HIS A 61 0.31 -8.50 -10.58
C HIS A 61 1.37 -9.37 -11.28
N LEU A 62 2.57 -8.82 -11.45
CA LEU A 62 3.71 -9.51 -12.05
C LEU A 62 4.49 -10.39 -11.06
N ASN A 63 3.97 -10.58 -9.84
CA ASN A 63 4.60 -11.38 -8.78
C ASN A 63 6.06 -10.95 -8.46
N GLN A 64 6.35 -9.66 -8.57
CA GLN A 64 7.66 -9.08 -8.30
C GLN A 64 7.78 -8.67 -6.83
N HIS A 65 8.99 -8.80 -6.28
CA HIS A 65 9.26 -8.28 -4.95
C HIS A 65 9.03 -6.76 -4.93
N PRO A 66 8.38 -6.18 -3.91
CA PRO A 66 8.03 -4.74 -3.87
C PRO A 66 9.24 -3.78 -3.84
N ARG A 67 10.48 -4.29 -3.91
CA ARG A 67 11.71 -3.48 -3.79
C ARG A 67 11.85 -2.52 -4.96
N ASP A 68 11.55 -2.97 -6.18
CA ASP A 68 11.72 -2.13 -7.35
C ASP A 68 10.62 -1.08 -7.45
N GLY A 69 9.36 -1.46 -7.20
CA GLY A 69 8.28 -0.48 -7.03
C GLY A 69 8.59 0.56 -5.93
N MET A 70 9.15 0.13 -4.78
CA MET A 70 9.56 1.06 -3.71
C MET A 70 10.69 2.01 -4.14
N LYS A 71 11.64 1.57 -4.98
CA LYS A 71 12.69 2.45 -5.52
C LYS A 71 12.08 3.51 -6.42
N VAL A 72 11.17 3.13 -7.32
CA VAL A 72 10.50 4.06 -8.24
C VAL A 72 9.65 5.07 -7.46
N ARG A 73 8.87 4.63 -6.48
CA ARG A 73 8.05 5.52 -5.63
C ARG A 73 8.86 6.53 -4.82
N ARG A 74 10.13 6.26 -4.52
CA ARG A 74 11.03 7.22 -3.83
C ARG A 74 11.58 8.31 -4.76
N ASN A 75 11.50 8.14 -6.07
CA ASN A 75 12.00 9.13 -7.03
C ASN A 75 10.86 10.10 -7.43
N PRO A 76 10.94 11.41 -7.10
CA PRO A 76 9.88 12.37 -7.42
C PRO A 76 9.53 12.48 -8.91
N GLU A 77 10.48 12.19 -9.80
CA GLU A 77 10.28 12.27 -11.25
C GLU A 77 9.69 11.00 -11.85
N LEU A 78 9.85 9.86 -11.17
CA LEU A 78 9.42 8.56 -11.66
C LEU A 78 8.20 8.00 -10.92
N LYS A 79 7.92 8.50 -9.71
CA LYS A 79 6.93 7.91 -8.82
C LYS A 79 5.57 7.72 -9.51
N ASP A 80 5.16 8.64 -10.38
CA ASP A 80 3.85 8.59 -11.04
C ASP A 80 3.91 8.05 -12.50
N LYS A 81 5.06 7.53 -12.93
CA LYS A 81 5.27 6.93 -14.27
C LYS A 81 4.89 5.45 -14.30
N CYS A 82 3.65 5.13 -13.95
CA CYS A 82 3.21 3.73 -13.84
C CYS A 82 3.25 2.96 -15.17
N TYR A 83 2.96 3.63 -16.29
CA TYR A 83 3.04 3.01 -17.62
C TYR A 83 4.47 2.65 -18.01
N ASP A 84 5.42 3.56 -17.81
CA ASP A 84 6.85 3.31 -18.09
C ASP A 84 7.39 2.18 -17.20
N PHE A 85 7.01 2.19 -15.91
CA PHE A 85 7.35 1.11 -14.97
C PHE A 85 6.78 -0.24 -15.43
N TYR A 86 5.55 -0.27 -15.96
CA TYR A 86 4.95 -1.49 -16.52
C TYR A 86 5.75 -2.02 -17.72
N LEU A 87 6.11 -1.15 -18.67
CA LEU A 87 6.91 -1.53 -19.83
C LEU A 87 8.29 -2.08 -19.43
N GLU A 88 8.97 -1.43 -18.49
CA GLU A 88 10.25 -1.90 -17.94
C GLU A 88 10.08 -3.25 -17.22
N SER A 89 9.02 -3.40 -16.44
CA SER A 89 8.73 -4.63 -15.69
C SER A 89 8.46 -5.83 -16.60
N LEU A 90 7.84 -5.63 -17.77
CA LEU A 90 7.64 -6.68 -18.77
C LEU A 90 8.94 -7.11 -19.45
N GLN A 91 9.89 -6.19 -19.67
CA GLN A 91 11.21 -6.51 -20.23
C GLN A 91 12.06 -7.34 -19.25
N LEU A 92 11.90 -7.12 -17.95
CA LEU A 92 12.57 -7.90 -16.91
C LEU A 92 12.01 -9.33 -16.77
N ASP A 93 10.71 -9.51 -17.01
CA ASP A 93 10.02 -10.80 -16.86
C ASP A 93 10.21 -11.72 -18.09
N SER A 94 10.58 -11.14 -19.23
CA SER A 94 10.68 -11.87 -20.50
C SER A 94 11.98 -12.63 -20.70
N GLY A 95 12.75 -12.92 -19.64
CA GLY A 95 14.02 -13.67 -19.52
C GLY A 95 14.36 -14.75 -20.55
N ILE A 96 14.40 -14.33 -21.81
CA ILE A 96 15.06 -14.76 -23.04
C ILE A 96 15.87 -13.53 -23.46
#